data_AF-A0A081DF63-F1
#
_entry.id   AF-A0A081DF63-F1
#
_cell.length_a   1.000
_cell.length_b   1.000
_cell.length_c   1.000
_cell.angle_alpha   90.00
_cell.angle_beta   90.00
_cell.angle_gamma   90.00
#
_symmetry.space_group_name_H-M   'P 1'
#
loop_
_entity.id
_entity.type
_entity.pdbx_description
1 polymer ?
#
loop_
_entity_poly.entity_id
_entity_poly.type
_entity_poly.pdbx_seq_one_letter_code
_entity_poly.pdbx_strand_id
1 'polypeptide(L)'
;MASYQSLKLQQNGKVFYITTLDTDILKQIAYVLNREEDSIKGFQRILNSNRAKDIAKYMDVDGGVIPSPLILSAQPNAQLKYEGKSSKISFSNAKNSFLVLDGQHRLYGMFLSEKTHQIPVIIFNNLKTFEEVNLFIDINTNQKGVPTTLLIDIKNLPERN
;
A
#
# COMPACT_ATOMS: atom_id res chain seq x y z
N MET A 1 -17.44 13.97 -1.24
CA MET A 1 -16.56 12.99 -0.56
C MET A 1 -16.94 11.62 -1.10
N ALA A 2 -15.98 10.87 -1.64
CA ALA A 2 -16.23 9.51 -2.09
C ALA A 2 -16.35 8.58 -0.88
N SER A 3 -17.08 7.47 -1.04
CA SER A 3 -17.31 6.51 0.04
C SER A 3 -17.11 5.08 -0.47
N TYR A 4 -16.45 4.27 0.34
CA TYR A 4 -15.99 2.93 -0.02
C TYR A 4 -16.41 1.93 1.05
N GLN A 5 -16.81 0.73 0.63
CA GLN A 5 -17.07 -0.38 1.53
C GLN A 5 -15.79 -0.75 2.28
N SER A 6 -15.90 -1.01 3.57
CA SER A 6 -14.73 -1.21 4.41
C SER A 6 -14.98 -2.17 5.55
N LEU A 7 -13.95 -2.90 5.94
CA LEU A 7 -13.94 -3.64 7.18
C LEU A 7 -13.13 -2.85 8.22
N LYS A 8 -13.72 -2.57 9.39
CA LYS A 8 -13.00 -2.01 10.54
C LYS A 8 -12.40 -3.14 11.35
N LEU A 9 -11.10 -3.08 11.62
CA LEU A 9 -10.39 -4.02 12.48
C LEU A 9 -9.73 -3.28 13.64
N GLN A 10 -9.45 -4.03 14.70
CA GLN A 10 -8.68 -3.56 15.83
C GLN A 10 -7.69 -4.63 16.26
N GLN A 11 -6.42 -4.25 16.41
CA GLN A 11 -5.36 -5.12 16.92
C GLN A 11 -4.53 -4.33 17.94
N ASN A 12 -4.37 -4.87 19.15
CA ASN A 12 -3.58 -4.26 20.23
C ASN A 12 -3.90 -2.76 20.45
N GLY A 13 -5.19 -2.42 20.44
CA GLY A 13 -5.67 -1.04 20.60
C GLY A 13 -5.56 -0.14 19.37
N LYS A 14 -4.93 -0.59 18.29
CA LYS A 14 -4.84 0.14 17.01
C LYS A 14 -6.00 -0.23 16.10
N VAL A 15 -6.69 0.77 15.58
CA VAL A 15 -7.79 0.61 14.63
C VAL A 15 -7.29 0.90 13.21
N PHE A 16 -7.68 0.05 12.26
CA PHE A 16 -7.42 0.25 10.84
C PHE A 16 -8.58 -0.28 10.00
N TYR A 17 -8.63 0.15 8.74
CA TYR A 17 -9.71 -0.17 7.82
C TYR A 17 -9.16 -0.91 6.61
N ILE A 18 -9.81 -1.98 6.19
CA ILE A 18 -9.52 -2.67 4.93
C ILE A 18 -10.57 -2.24 3.90
N THR A 19 -10.13 -1.80 2.73
CA THR A 19 -11.01 -1.48 1.60
C THR A 19 -10.28 -1.75 0.28
N THR A 20 -10.92 -1.45 -0.84
CA THR A 20 -10.32 -1.48 -2.18
C THR A 20 -10.38 -0.11 -2.80
N LEU A 21 -9.28 0.35 -3.39
CA LEU A 21 -9.20 1.63 -4.12
C LEU A 21 -8.65 1.40 -5.52
N ASP A 22 -9.18 2.15 -6.48
CA ASP A 22 -8.65 2.14 -7.84
C ASP A 22 -7.28 2.84 -7.89
N THR A 23 -6.40 2.35 -8.75
CA THR A 23 -5.08 2.95 -8.98
C THR A 23 -5.16 4.43 -9.36
N ASP A 24 -6.18 4.86 -10.09
CA ASP A 24 -6.39 6.27 -10.47
C ASP A 24 -6.68 7.17 -9.28
N ILE A 25 -7.45 6.67 -8.30
CA ILE A 25 -7.72 7.39 -7.05
C ILE A 25 -6.44 7.48 -6.24
N LEU A 26 -5.72 6.36 -6.08
CA LEU A 26 -4.46 6.30 -5.36
C LEU A 26 -3.41 7.26 -5.94
N LYS A 27 -3.33 7.39 -7.27
CA LYS A 27 -2.42 8.30 -7.97
C LYS A 27 -2.65 9.77 -7.62
N GLN A 28 -3.89 10.13 -7.26
CA GLN A 28 -4.25 11.50 -6.89
C GLN A 28 -3.97 11.81 -5.41
N ILE A 29 -4.15 10.83 -4.53
CA ILE A 29 -4.23 11.06 -3.08
C ILE A 29 -3.02 10.54 -2.30
N ALA A 30 -2.32 9.54 -2.83
CA ALA A 30 -1.24 8.85 -2.13
C ALA A 30 0.12 9.48 -2.42
N TYR A 31 0.99 9.47 -1.43
CA TYR A 31 2.37 9.97 -1.55
C TYR A 31 3.32 9.14 -0.70
N VAL A 32 4.61 9.28 -1.00
CA VAL A 32 5.73 8.68 -0.27
C VAL A 32 6.58 9.80 0.34
N LEU A 33 7.27 9.52 1.44
CA LEU A 33 8.24 10.44 2.03
C LEU A 33 9.64 9.82 1.95
N ASN A 34 10.43 10.30 0.99
CA ASN A 34 11.81 9.86 0.83
C ASN A 34 12.72 10.56 1.84
N ARG A 35 13.73 9.84 2.33
CA ARG A 35 14.70 10.38 3.30
C ARG A 35 15.50 11.58 2.77
N GLU A 36 15.66 11.68 1.45
CA GLU A 36 16.34 12.82 0.81
C GLU A 36 15.46 14.09 0.78
N GLU A 37 14.14 13.93 0.68
CA GLU A 37 13.18 15.04 0.64
C GLU A 37 12.87 15.58 2.05
N ASP A 38 12.87 14.70 3.05
CA ASP A 38 12.75 15.07 4.47
C ASP A 38 13.71 14.21 5.31
N SER A 39 14.84 14.78 5.70
CA SER A 39 15.86 14.07 6.48
C SER A 39 15.41 13.74 7.92
N ILE A 40 14.32 14.35 8.39
CA ILE A 40 13.78 14.22 9.74
C ILE A 40 12.60 13.23 9.76
N LYS A 41 11.72 13.27 8.75
CA LYS A 41 10.49 12.44 8.67
C LYS A 41 10.51 11.39 7.58
N GLY A 42 11.37 11.52 6.58
CA GLY A 42 11.49 10.57 5.47
C GLY A 42 12.22 9.30 5.89
N PHE A 43 11.56 8.17 5.74
CA PHE A 43 12.11 6.85 6.08
C PHE A 43 12.10 5.86 4.91
N GLN A 44 11.61 6.28 3.74
CA GLN A 44 11.51 5.41 2.57
C GLN A 44 12.77 5.43 1.71
N ARG A 45 12.98 4.33 0.98
CA ARG A 45 14.10 4.18 0.02
C ARG A 45 13.76 4.91 -1.28
N ILE A 46 14.81 5.35 -1.98
CA ILE A 46 14.69 5.88 -3.35
C ILE A 46 13.96 4.85 -4.22
N LEU A 47 13.00 5.33 -4.99
CA LEU A 47 12.24 4.50 -5.92
C LEU A 47 13.17 3.95 -7.01
N ASN A 48 13.21 2.62 -7.16
CA ASN A 48 13.87 2.00 -8.31
C ASN A 48 12.90 1.99 -9.50
N SER A 49 13.17 2.83 -10.51
CA SER A 49 12.35 2.98 -11.71
C SER A 49 12.28 1.72 -12.56
N ASN A 50 13.35 0.92 -12.64
CA ASN A 50 13.36 -0.35 -13.36
C ASN A 50 12.41 -1.34 -12.71
N ARG A 51 12.45 -1.45 -11.37
CA ARG A 51 11.55 -2.33 -10.63
C ARG A 51 10.07 -1.95 -10.82
N ALA A 52 9.77 -0.64 -10.90
CA ALA A 52 8.41 -0.19 -11.18
C ALA A 52 7.96 -0.58 -12.60
N LYS A 53 8.84 -0.46 -13.60
CA LYS A 53 8.56 -0.91 -14.98
C LYS A 53 8.36 -2.43 -15.07
N ASP A 54 9.15 -3.21 -14.35
CA ASP A 54 8.99 -4.67 -14.31
C ASP A 54 7.63 -5.06 -13.73
N ILE A 55 7.17 -4.35 -12.69
CA ILE A 55 5.83 -4.55 -12.12
C ILE A 55 4.73 -4.17 -13.12
N ALA A 56 4.87 -3.04 -13.83
CA ALA A 56 3.90 -2.64 -14.85
C ALA A 56 3.78 -3.71 -15.96
N LYS A 57 4.93 -4.21 -16.46
CA LYS A 57 4.98 -5.30 -17.43
C LYS A 57 4.31 -6.57 -16.89
N TYR A 58 4.60 -6.95 -15.66
CA TYR A 58 3.98 -8.12 -15.02
C TYR A 58 2.45 -8.01 -14.98
N MET A 59 1.92 -6.81 -14.70
CA MET A 59 0.47 -6.58 -14.67
C MET A 59 -0.16 -6.53 -16.07
N ASP A 60 0.48 -5.87 -17.03
CA ASP A 60 -0.14 -5.60 -18.34
C ASP A 60 0.07 -6.72 -19.35
N VAL A 61 1.25 -7.35 -19.35
CA VAL A 61 1.70 -8.34 -20.33
C VAL A 61 1.57 -9.75 -19.80
N ASP A 62 2.07 -10.00 -18.59
CA ASP A 62 2.18 -11.37 -18.05
C ASP A 62 0.87 -11.85 -17.39
N GLY A 63 -0.15 -10.99 -17.29
CA GLY A 63 -1.43 -11.31 -16.64
C GLY A 63 -1.30 -11.51 -15.13
N GLY A 64 -0.27 -10.90 -14.52
CA GLY A 64 0.08 -11.04 -13.13
C GLY A 64 -0.98 -10.49 -12.17
N VAL A 65 -0.99 -11.04 -10.95
CA VAL A 65 -1.86 -10.58 -9.85
C VAL A 65 -1.00 -10.19 -8.66
N ILE A 66 -1.30 -9.03 -8.07
CA ILE A 66 -0.67 -8.53 -6.84
C ILE A 66 -1.77 -8.36 -5.78
N PRO A 67 -2.10 -9.41 -5.01
CA PRO A 67 -3.19 -9.37 -4.04
C PRO A 67 -2.78 -8.76 -2.69
N SER A 68 -1.48 -8.52 -2.48
CA SER A 68 -0.95 -7.96 -1.24
C SER A 68 -1.39 -6.51 -1.06
N PRO A 69 -1.92 -6.12 0.11
CA PRO A 69 -2.44 -4.78 0.28
C PRO A 69 -1.34 -3.72 0.38
N LEU A 70 -1.70 -2.49 0.03
CA LEU A 70 -0.92 -1.32 0.42
C LEU A 70 -1.28 -0.90 1.85
N ILE A 71 -0.28 -0.50 2.62
CA ILE A 71 -0.51 0.02 3.98
C ILE A 71 -0.37 1.53 3.91
N LEU A 72 -1.44 2.24 4.32
CA LEU A 72 -1.56 3.68 4.22
C LEU A 72 -1.82 4.30 5.59
N SER A 73 -1.27 5.50 5.80
CA SER A 73 -1.59 6.38 6.93
C SER A 73 -2.38 7.58 6.43
N ALA A 74 -3.65 7.68 6.81
CA ALA A 74 -4.51 8.80 6.49
C ALA A 74 -4.04 10.05 7.24
N GLN A 75 -3.75 11.11 6.47
CA GLN A 75 -3.30 12.39 6.98
C GLN A 75 -4.51 13.28 7.34
N PRO A 76 -4.34 14.34 8.17
CA PRO A 76 -5.46 15.17 8.62
C PRO A 76 -6.31 15.78 7.48
N ASN A 77 -5.69 16.13 6.35
CA ASN A 77 -6.36 16.65 5.15
C ASN A 77 -7.23 15.60 4.43
N ALA A 78 -7.03 14.30 4.67
CA ALA A 78 -7.90 13.25 4.16
C ALA A 78 -9.30 13.33 4.77
N GLN A 79 -9.42 13.89 5.99
CA GLN A 79 -10.68 13.97 6.75
C GLN A 79 -11.41 12.61 6.80
N LEU A 80 -10.66 11.53 7.04
CA LEU A 80 -11.19 10.18 6.98
C LEU A 80 -12.26 9.97 8.06
N LYS A 81 -13.43 9.51 7.64
CA LYS A 81 -14.56 9.18 8.50
C LYS A 81 -14.98 7.73 8.26
N TYR A 82 -15.39 7.06 9.33
CA TYR A 82 -15.97 5.73 9.28
C TYR A 82 -17.42 5.78 9.73
N GLU A 83 -18.32 5.24 8.91
CA GLU A 83 -19.73 5.09 9.20
C GLU A 83 -20.03 3.64 9.58
N GLY A 84 -20.20 3.40 10.89
CA GLY A 84 -20.34 2.04 11.41
C GLY A 84 -21.60 1.29 10.97
N LYS A 85 -22.69 1.99 10.63
CA LYS A 85 -23.96 1.37 10.20
C LYS A 85 -23.88 0.81 8.78
N SER A 86 -23.19 1.51 7.90
CA SER A 86 -23.04 1.14 6.49
C SER A 86 -21.74 0.39 6.21
N SER A 87 -20.86 0.26 7.22
CA SER A 87 -19.50 -0.28 7.10
C SER A 87 -18.69 0.42 6.03
N LYS A 88 -18.83 1.75 5.91
CA LYS A 88 -18.12 2.53 4.89
C LYS A 88 -17.09 3.46 5.50
N ILE A 89 -16.01 3.69 4.77
CA ILE A 89 -15.16 4.85 4.97
C ILE A 89 -15.48 5.93 3.94
N SER A 90 -15.24 7.19 4.28
CA SER A 90 -15.25 8.31 3.35
C SER A 90 -14.08 9.24 3.63
N PHE A 91 -13.57 9.87 2.58
CA PHE A 91 -12.44 10.80 2.67
C PHE A 91 -12.50 11.86 1.56
N SER A 92 -11.68 12.90 1.73
CA SER A 92 -11.41 13.93 0.73
C SER A 92 -10.37 13.45 -0.28
N ASN A 93 -10.57 13.75 -1.57
CA ASN A 93 -9.61 13.43 -2.63
C ASN A 93 -8.48 14.48 -2.71
N ALA A 94 -8.08 15.06 -1.58
CA ALA A 94 -7.00 16.03 -1.56
C ALA A 94 -5.66 15.34 -1.86
N LYS A 95 -4.76 16.05 -2.55
CA LYS A 95 -3.38 15.56 -2.74
C LYS A 95 -2.70 15.34 -1.40
N ASN A 96 -1.81 14.35 -1.36
CA ASN A 96 -1.04 13.98 -0.16
C ASN A 96 -1.93 13.68 1.06
N SER A 97 -3.08 13.03 0.83
CA SER A 97 -3.99 12.62 1.90
C SER A 97 -3.60 11.29 2.53
N PHE A 98 -2.82 10.45 1.84
CA PHE A 98 -2.43 9.12 2.30
C PHE A 98 -0.94 8.90 2.14
N LEU A 99 -0.23 8.80 3.27
CA LEU A 99 1.17 8.40 3.28
C LEU A 99 1.25 6.88 3.10
N VAL A 100 2.01 6.43 2.12
CA VAL A 100 2.25 5.01 1.88
C VAL A 100 3.30 4.50 2.86
N LEU A 101 2.93 3.60 3.76
CA LEU A 101 3.85 2.96 4.72
C LEU A 101 4.45 1.67 4.17
N ASP A 102 3.73 0.95 3.30
CA ASP A 102 4.27 -0.23 2.63
C ASP A 102 3.76 -0.36 1.20
N GLY A 103 4.62 -0.89 0.33
CA GLY A 103 4.28 -1.17 -1.07
C GLY A 103 4.57 -0.05 -2.06
N GLN A 104 5.46 0.91 -1.74
CA GLN A 104 5.80 2.02 -2.65
C GLN A 104 6.11 1.55 -4.10
N HIS A 105 6.97 0.54 -4.28
CA HIS A 105 7.34 0.06 -5.62
C HIS A 105 6.16 -0.57 -6.36
N ARG A 106 5.27 -1.27 -5.63
CA ARG A 106 4.03 -1.85 -6.19
C ARG A 106 3.11 -0.73 -6.66
N LEU A 107 2.89 0.27 -5.80
CA LEU A 107 2.07 1.43 -6.12
C LEU A 107 2.57 2.14 -7.38
N TYR A 108 3.87 2.47 -7.44
CA TYR A 108 4.45 3.12 -8.61
C TYR A 108 4.40 2.26 -9.87
N GLY A 109 4.66 0.96 -9.77
CA GLY A 109 4.51 0.06 -10.92
C GLY A 109 3.08 0.04 -11.45
N MET A 110 2.09 0.05 -10.56
CA MET A 110 0.68 0.13 -10.96
C MET A 110 0.26 1.51 -11.48
N PHE A 111 0.97 2.59 -11.14
CA PHE A 111 0.78 3.90 -11.78
C PHE A 111 1.34 3.98 -13.20
N LEU A 112 2.28 3.09 -13.52
CA LEU A 112 2.87 2.92 -14.85
C LEU A 112 2.13 1.90 -15.70
N SER A 113 1.27 1.07 -15.09
CA SER A 113 0.39 0.15 -15.81
C SER A 113 -0.65 0.94 -16.60
N GLU A 114 -1.00 0.46 -17.80
CA GLU A 114 -1.98 1.09 -18.67
C GLU A 114 -3.43 0.88 -18.19
N LYS A 115 -3.65 -0.15 -17.36
CA LYS A 115 -4.97 -0.56 -16.87
C LYS A 115 -5.22 -0.02 -15.46
N THR A 116 -6.46 0.38 -15.20
CA THR A 116 -6.92 0.68 -13.85
C THR A 116 -7.16 -0.63 -13.09
N HIS A 117 -6.57 -0.77 -11.91
CA HIS A 117 -6.70 -1.96 -11.07
C HIS A 117 -7.31 -1.59 -9.72
N GLN A 118 -8.13 -2.49 -9.16
CA GLN A 118 -8.61 -2.40 -7.79
C GLN A 118 -7.59 -2.99 -6.83
N ILE A 119 -7.10 -2.15 -5.90
CA ILE A 119 -6.02 -2.51 -5.00
C ILE A 119 -6.57 -2.64 -3.59
N PRO A 120 -6.35 -3.77 -2.89
CA PRO A 120 -6.65 -3.86 -1.49
C PRO A 120 -5.75 -2.90 -0.71
N VAL A 121 -6.34 -2.13 0.20
CA VAL A 121 -5.60 -1.18 1.03
C VAL A 121 -5.99 -1.34 2.48
N ILE A 122 -5.00 -1.18 3.35
CA ILE A 122 -5.14 -1.09 4.80
C ILE A 122 -4.86 0.36 5.18
N ILE A 123 -5.83 1.02 5.81
CA ILE A 123 -5.74 2.44 6.14
C ILE A 123 -5.79 2.60 7.65
N PHE A 124 -4.68 3.09 8.22
CA PHE A 124 -4.63 3.60 9.57
C PHE A 124 -5.08 5.07 9.57
N ASN A 125 -5.76 5.49 10.63
CA ASN A 125 -6.20 6.87 10.79
C ASN A 125 -5.58 7.48 12.05
N ASN A 126 -5.21 8.76 11.98
CA ASN A 126 -4.67 9.53 13.11
C ASN A 126 -3.40 8.95 13.74
N LEU A 127 -2.52 8.33 12.94
CA LEU A 127 -1.19 7.95 13.43
C LEU A 127 -0.36 9.21 13.67
N LYS A 128 0.42 9.21 14.75
CA LYS A 128 1.50 10.18 14.94
C LYS A 128 2.71 9.75 14.12
N THR A 129 3.59 10.69 13.77
CA THR A 129 4.79 10.42 12.96
C THR A 129 5.65 9.29 13.52
N PHE A 130 5.85 9.21 14.85
CA PHE A 130 6.63 8.10 15.43
C PHE A 130 5.92 6.74 15.27
N GLU A 131 4.59 6.71 15.24
CA GLU A 131 3.83 5.48 15.03
C GLU A 131 3.91 5.01 13.57
N GLU A 132 3.91 5.96 12.62
CA GLU A 132 4.13 5.70 11.20
C GLU A 132 5.52 5.09 10.97
N VAL A 133 6.56 5.69 11.58
CA VAL A 133 7.94 5.20 11.52
C VAL A 133 8.06 3.80 12.14
N ASN A 134 7.52 3.59 13.34
CA ASN A 134 7.57 2.28 13.99
C ASN A 134 6.84 1.22 13.16
N LEU A 135 5.65 1.55 12.63
CA LEU A 135 4.90 0.63 11.78
C LEU A 135 5.68 0.29 10.50
N PHE A 136 6.32 1.27 9.86
CA PHE A 136 7.20 1.04 8.72
C PHE A 136 8.35 0.08 9.05
N ILE A 137 9.05 0.31 10.18
CA ILE A 137 10.14 -0.55 10.65
C ILE A 137 9.63 -1.96 10.92
N ASP A 138 8.53 -2.10 11.66
CA ASP A 138 7.96 -3.40 12.04
C ASP A 138 7.57 -4.23 10.83
N ILE A 139 6.96 -3.60 9.81
CA ILE A 139 6.57 -4.26 8.57
C ILE A 139 7.80 -4.78 7.81
N ASN A 140 8.85 -3.97 7.72
CA ASN A 140 10.02 -4.27 6.88
C ASN A 140 11.10 -5.10 7.56
N THR A 141 11.11 -5.18 8.89
CA THR A 141 12.12 -5.94 9.65
C THR A 141 11.63 -7.33 10.07
N ASN A 142 10.35 -7.47 10.42
CA ASN A 142 9.81 -8.76 10.89
C ASN A 142 9.41 -9.71 9.76
N GLN A 143 9.21 -9.20 8.54
CA GLN A 143 8.94 -10.04 7.37
C GLN A 143 10.25 -10.64 6.85
N LYS A 144 10.49 -11.91 7.15
CA LYS A 144 11.57 -12.67 6.52
C LYS A 144 11.16 -13.04 5.09
N GLY A 145 11.97 -12.63 4.12
CA GLY A 145 11.81 -13.07 2.74
C GLY A 145 11.93 -14.59 2.63
N VAL A 146 11.26 -15.18 1.65
CA VAL A 146 11.44 -16.59 1.32
C VAL A 146 12.87 -16.79 0.80
N PRO A 147 13.67 -17.72 1.35
CA PRO A 147 15.01 -17.98 0.87
C PRO A 147 15.04 -18.31 -0.62
N THR A 148 16.01 -17.78 -1.36
CA THR A 148 16.15 -18.02 -2.81
C THR A 148 16.24 -19.50 -3.16
N THR A 149 16.90 -20.30 -2.32
CA THR A 149 17.00 -21.76 -2.47
C THR A 149 15.62 -22.41 -2.48
N LEU A 150 14.74 -22.04 -1.54
CA LEU A 150 13.38 -22.56 -1.50
C LEU A 150 12.57 -22.17 -2.74
N LEU A 151 12.78 -20.96 -3.27
CA LEU A 151 12.11 -20.53 -4.51
C LEU A 151 12.56 -21.35 -5.73
N ILE A 152 13.85 -21.71 -5.81
CA ILE A 152 14.39 -22.57 -6.88
C ILE A 152 13.78 -23.97 -6.74
N ASP A 153 13.75 -24.52 -5.53
CA ASP A 153 13.16 -25.84 -5.27
C ASP A 153 11.68 -25.89 -5.67
N ILE A 154 10.89 -24.87 -5.29
CA ILE A 154 9.46 -24.78 -5.67
C ILE A 154 9.28 -24.70 -7.18
N LYS A 155 10.11 -23.93 -7.90
CA LYS A 155 10.04 -23.81 -9.36
C LYS A 155 10.38 -25.12 -10.09
N ASN A 156 11.18 -25.98 -9.46
CA ASN A 156 11.58 -27.28 -10.02
C ASN A 156 10.64 -28.41 -9.62
N LEU A 157 9.58 -28.15 -8.84
CA LEU A 157 8.55 -29.13 -8.57
C LEU A 157 7.81 -29.44 -9.87
N PRO A 158 7.67 -30.73 -10.26
CA PRO A 158 6.85 -31.08 -11.41
C PRO A 158 5.42 -30.62 -11.17
N GLU A 159 4.78 -30.05 -12.21
CA GLU A 159 3.38 -29.63 -12.15
C GLU A 159 2.54 -30.80 -11.63
N ARG A 160 1.99 -30.65 -10.42
CA ARG A 160 1.01 -31.59 -9.91
C ARG A 160 -0.29 -31.25 -10.60
N ASN A 161 -0.66 -32.13 -11.54
CA ASN A 161 -1.91 -32.17 -12.31
C ASN A 161 -3.10 -31.48 -11.62
#